data_AF-A0A7W6E5V8-F1
#
_entry.id   AF-A0A7W6E5V8-F1
#
_cell.length_a   1.000
_cell.length_b   1.000
_cell.length_c   1.000
_cell.angle_alpha   90.00
_cell.angle_beta   90.00
_cell.angle_gamma   90.00
#
_symmetry.space_group_name_H-M   'P 1'
#
loop_
_entity.id
_entity.type
_entity.pdbx_description
1 polymer ?
#
loop_
_entity_poly.entity_id
_entity_poly.type
_entity_poly.pdbx_seq_one_letter_code
_entity_poly.pdbx_strand_id
1 'polypeptide(L)'
;MLSFWIVAVVISLTVAAILIRAVVRGNSLEAESRAASDVAVYRAQLAEVDRDVARGVIDKADAERVHAEVARRLIAADTAQSAENPKSNKAPTAVAIIIIVFAVIVSGLSYWKLGVPGFGDMALKDRIAFAEEVRKSRPNQARAEASLPTFVEPIEMDPRYKELLTQLRGTVAQRPDDIQGHILLVQQERRIGNYLAAKDAQIRLINLKGDPVSGQDLADLGELQVMAAGGYVSPEAETSLRGALNLDPQNGAARYYLGLMLVQTGRPDQAFRIWDSLLRAGPEDAAWIPPILEQIEGLAQLAGVRYSIPEIGGAGMPGPTAEDVENAQSMSPAERMEMIGGMVAGLSERLATRGGPPSDWARLISSLGVLGEQQRAMAIHANAIEVFSDNKDALDLINEAGRKAGVID
;
A
#
# COMPACT_ATOMS: atom_id res chain seq x y z
N MET A 1 -14.60 22.25 -11.05
CA MET A 1 -13.48 22.95 -11.71
C MET A 1 -13.37 24.41 -11.29
N LEU A 2 -14.34 25.29 -11.59
CA LEU A 2 -14.29 26.71 -11.22
C LEU A 2 -14.20 26.94 -9.69
N SER A 3 -14.92 26.13 -8.91
CA SER A 3 -14.92 26.18 -7.44
C SER A 3 -13.53 25.95 -6.81
N PHE A 4 -12.75 24.99 -7.33
CA PHE A 4 -11.38 24.73 -6.84
C PHE A 4 -10.48 25.95 -7.03
N TRP A 5 -10.49 26.54 -8.22
CA TRP A 5 -9.69 27.72 -8.53
C TRP A 5 -10.07 28.92 -7.68
N ILE A 6 -11.37 29.14 -7.45
CA ILE A 6 -11.84 30.20 -6.55
C ILE A 6 -11.29 29.98 -5.14
N VAL A 7 -11.41 28.76 -4.59
CA VAL A 7 -10.92 28.45 -3.23
C VAL A 7 -9.40 28.58 -3.13
N ALA A 8 -8.65 28.05 -4.10
CA ALA A 8 -7.19 28.12 -4.12
C ALA A 8 -6.67 29.57 -4.20
N VAL A 9 -7.30 30.41 -5.04
CA VAL A 9 -6.97 31.83 -5.15
C VAL A 9 -7.32 32.58 -3.87
N VAL A 10 -8.51 32.32 -3.29
CA VAL A 10 -8.93 32.95 -2.03
C VAL A 10 -7.98 32.59 -0.88
N ILE A 11 -7.59 31.33 -0.73
CA ILE A 11 -6.63 30.89 0.30
C ILE A 11 -5.26 31.56 0.07
N SER A 12 -4.75 31.54 -1.16
CA SER A 12 -3.45 32.14 -1.49
C SER A 12 -3.43 33.65 -1.21
N LEU A 13 -4.49 34.36 -1.59
CA LEU A 13 -4.64 35.80 -1.33
C LEU A 13 -4.80 36.08 0.17
N THR A 14 -5.50 35.22 0.91
CA THR A 14 -5.67 35.37 2.37
C THR A 14 -4.34 35.19 3.09
N VAL A 15 -3.57 34.15 2.75
CA VAL A 15 -2.22 33.92 3.29
C VAL A 15 -1.30 35.09 2.93
N ALA A 16 -1.31 35.54 1.67
CA ALA A 16 -0.55 36.71 1.25
C ALA A 16 -0.93 37.96 2.05
N ALA A 17 -2.22 38.23 2.24
CA ALA A 17 -2.70 39.37 3.03
C ALA A 17 -2.25 39.30 4.50
N ILE A 18 -2.26 38.11 5.12
CA ILE A 18 -1.77 37.90 6.48
C ILE A 18 -0.26 38.18 6.55
N LEU A 19 0.54 37.64 5.62
CA LEU A 19 1.98 37.85 5.57
C LEU A 19 2.33 39.32 5.33
N ILE A 20 1.66 39.98 4.39
CA ILE A 20 1.84 41.41 4.11
C ILE A 20 1.51 42.24 5.36
N ARG A 21 0.40 41.93 6.03
CA ARG A 21 -0.01 42.62 7.27
C ARG A 21 1.00 42.40 8.40
N ALA A 22 1.57 41.20 8.54
CA ALA A 22 2.59 40.89 9.53
C ALA A 22 3.87 41.70 9.28
N VAL A 23 4.34 41.78 8.04
CA VAL A 23 5.53 42.57 7.68
C VAL A 23 5.30 44.06 7.91
N VAL A 24 4.13 44.59 7.54
CA VAL A 24 3.79 46.00 7.75
C VAL A 24 3.71 46.36 9.24
N ARG A 25 3.14 45.47 10.08
CA ARG A 25 3.00 45.70 11.53
C ARG A 25 4.30 45.51 12.33
N GLY A 26 5.16 44.57 11.94
CA GLY A 26 6.43 44.34 12.64
C GLY A 26 7.34 45.57 12.59
N ASN A 27 7.35 46.27 11.45
CA ASN A 27 8.20 47.44 11.23
C ASN A 27 7.70 48.70 11.98
N SER A 28 6.39 48.82 12.25
CA SER A 28 5.84 49.97 12.99
C SER A 28 6.05 49.85 14.51
N LEU A 29 5.97 48.63 15.06
CA LEU A 29 6.11 48.39 16.50
C LEU A 29 7.56 48.56 17.00
N GLU A 30 8.56 48.16 16.20
CA GLU A 30 9.97 48.37 16.55
C GLU A 30 10.37 49.85 16.58
N ALA A 31 9.85 50.65 15.65
CA ALA A 31 10.16 52.08 15.55
C ALA A 31 9.55 52.86 16.73
N GLU A 32 8.30 52.55 17.09
CA GLU A 32 7.60 53.20 18.21
C GLU A 32 8.19 52.82 19.58
N SER A 33 8.62 51.56 19.73
CA SER A 33 9.20 51.05 20.99
C SER A 33 10.58 51.62 21.33
N ARG A 34 11.46 51.85 20.34
CA ARG A 34 12.81 52.37 20.61
C ARG A 34 12.78 53.85 21.02
N ALA A 35 12.01 54.66 20.31
CA ALA A 35 11.88 56.09 20.61
C ALA A 35 11.20 56.36 21.96
N ALA A 36 10.15 55.60 22.30
CA ALA A 36 9.48 55.74 23.60
C ALA A 36 10.34 55.27 24.79
N SER A 37 11.21 54.27 24.57
CA SER A 37 12.12 53.74 25.60
C SER A 37 13.20 54.76 26.00
N ASP A 38 13.83 55.43 25.05
CA ASP A 38 14.94 56.35 25.34
C ASP A 38 14.49 57.59 26.13
N VAL A 39 13.32 58.16 25.78
CA VAL A 39 12.73 59.29 26.51
C VAL A 39 12.34 58.90 27.95
N ALA A 40 11.81 57.70 28.15
CA ALA A 40 11.46 57.19 29.48
C ALA A 40 12.71 56.99 30.37
N VAL A 41 13.82 56.50 29.79
CA VAL A 41 15.09 56.31 30.48
C VAL A 41 15.67 57.65 30.95
N TYR A 42 15.73 58.67 30.09
CA TYR A 42 16.25 59.98 30.49
C TYR A 42 15.39 60.68 31.55
N ARG A 43 14.06 60.51 31.52
CA ARG A 43 13.18 61.00 32.60
C ARG A 43 13.44 60.29 33.92
N ALA A 44 13.67 58.97 33.90
CA ALA A 44 14.00 58.21 35.10
C ALA A 44 15.35 58.64 35.68
N GLN A 45 16.34 58.93 34.83
CA GLN A 45 17.66 59.44 35.25
C GLN A 45 17.56 60.82 35.93
N LEU A 46 16.74 61.74 35.42
CA LEU A 46 16.51 63.03 36.10
C LEU A 46 15.90 62.84 37.49
N ALA A 47 14.88 61.99 37.61
CA ALA A 47 14.25 61.69 38.88
C ALA A 47 15.18 60.95 39.87
N GLU A 48 16.16 60.22 39.37
CA GLU A 48 17.20 59.59 40.19
C GLU A 48 18.21 60.61 40.71
N VAL A 49 18.68 61.52 39.87
CA VAL A 49 19.54 62.64 40.27
C VAL A 49 18.86 63.47 41.37
N ASP A 50 17.56 63.78 41.23
CA ASP A 50 16.81 64.51 42.24
C ASP A 50 16.73 63.77 43.59
N ARG A 51 16.59 62.44 43.55
CA ARG A 51 16.56 61.60 44.76
C ARG A 51 17.92 61.51 45.44
N ASP A 52 19.00 61.46 44.66
CA ASP A 52 20.36 61.38 45.19
C ASP A 52 20.82 62.71 45.82
N VAL A 53 20.35 63.83 45.30
CA VAL A 53 20.48 65.15 45.97
C VAL A 53 19.70 65.17 47.28
N ALA A 54 18.46 64.68 47.30
CA ALA A 54 17.64 64.63 48.52
C ALA A 54 18.25 63.72 49.60
N ARG A 55 19.00 62.69 49.20
CA ARG A 55 19.73 61.78 50.09
C ARG A 55 21.12 62.29 50.50
N GLY A 56 21.56 63.43 49.96
CA GLY A 56 22.89 64.01 50.23
C GLY A 56 24.05 63.21 49.65
N VAL A 57 23.80 62.35 48.67
CA VAL A 57 24.82 61.52 48.00
C VAL A 57 25.60 62.34 46.97
N ILE A 58 24.97 63.36 46.39
CA ILE A 58 25.55 64.26 45.39
C ILE A 58 25.45 65.70 45.90
N ASP A 59 26.52 66.47 45.76
CA ASP A 59 26.51 67.90 46.07
C ASP A 59 25.66 68.69 45.08
N LYS A 60 25.03 69.78 45.54
CA LYS A 60 24.08 70.56 44.71
C LYS A 60 24.73 71.12 43.44
N ALA A 61 25.99 71.53 43.51
CA ALA A 61 26.71 72.07 42.37
C ALA A 61 26.97 71.00 41.28
N ASP A 62 27.28 69.76 41.70
CA ASP A 62 27.48 68.64 40.77
C ASP A 62 26.15 68.15 40.17
N ALA A 63 25.07 68.17 40.96
CA ALA A 63 23.75 67.80 40.50
C ALA A 63 23.19 68.73 39.42
N GLU A 64 23.40 70.05 39.53
CA GLU A 64 22.99 71.01 38.50
C GLU A 64 23.67 70.71 37.16
N ARG A 65 24.95 70.33 37.18
CA ARG A 65 25.70 69.97 35.97
C ARG A 65 25.18 68.69 35.32
N VAL A 66 24.93 67.65 36.11
CA VAL A 66 24.38 66.38 35.61
C VAL A 66 22.95 66.57 35.11
N HIS A 67 22.11 67.32 35.84
CA HIS A 67 20.74 67.61 35.43
C HIS A 67 20.70 68.40 34.12
N ALA A 68 21.56 69.41 33.94
CA ALA A 68 21.65 70.16 32.70
C ALA A 68 22.08 69.30 31.50
N GLU A 69 23.01 68.36 31.71
CA GLU A 69 23.46 67.45 30.65
C GLU A 69 22.38 66.42 30.28
N VAL A 70 21.71 65.81 31.26
CA VAL A 70 20.62 64.85 31.02
C VAL A 70 19.40 65.53 30.41
N ALA A 71 19.02 66.73 30.88
CA ALA A 71 17.93 67.50 30.29
C ALA A 71 18.23 67.92 28.84
N ARG A 72 19.48 68.29 28.54
CA ARG A 72 19.91 68.59 27.17
C ARG A 72 19.83 67.35 26.27
N ARG A 73 20.22 66.17 26.78
CA ARG A 73 20.10 64.90 26.07
C ARG A 73 18.64 64.49 25.87
N LEU A 74 17.77 64.73 26.85
CA LEU A 74 16.33 64.49 26.75
C LEU A 74 15.69 65.38 25.66
N ILE A 75 16.01 66.68 25.63
CA ILE A 75 15.52 67.58 24.58
C ILE A 75 16.09 67.18 23.21
N ALA A 76 17.37 66.79 23.14
CA ALA A 76 17.96 66.28 21.91
C ALA A 76 17.26 64.99 21.43
N ALA A 77 16.87 64.09 22.34
CA ALA A 77 16.13 62.88 22.02
C ALA A 77 14.68 63.17 21.58
N ASP A 78 13.99 64.11 22.23
CA ASP A 78 12.61 64.53 21.91
C ASP A 78 12.53 65.31 20.58
N THR A 79 13.53 66.15 20.31
CA THR A 79 13.68 66.82 19.01
C THR A 79 14.10 65.84 17.90
N ALA A 80 14.94 64.84 18.18
CA ALA A 80 15.23 63.75 17.24
C ALA A 80 13.99 62.91 16.95
N GLN A 81 13.16 62.61 17.96
CA GLN A 81 11.87 61.93 17.80
C GLN A 81 10.88 62.74 16.92
N SER A 82 10.90 64.07 17.03
CA SER A 82 10.04 64.96 16.24
C SER A 82 10.60 65.25 14.83
N ALA A 83 11.92 65.22 14.65
CA ALA A 83 12.61 65.44 13.38
C ALA A 83 12.73 64.16 12.53
N GLU A 84 12.75 62.99 13.16
CA GLU A 84 12.47 61.69 12.53
C GLU A 84 10.97 61.59 12.21
N ASN A 85 10.48 62.42 11.29
CA ASN A 85 9.48 61.91 10.37
C ASN A 85 10.13 60.71 9.70
N PRO A 86 9.67 59.47 9.93
CA PRO A 86 10.36 58.33 9.41
C PRO A 86 10.22 58.47 7.89
N LYS A 87 11.33 58.74 7.19
CA LYS A 87 11.48 58.18 5.85
C LYS A 87 11.52 56.68 6.10
N SER A 88 10.33 56.10 6.29
CA SER A 88 10.15 54.69 6.58
C SER A 88 10.99 53.97 5.56
N ASN A 89 11.91 53.12 5.99
CA ASN A 89 12.57 52.19 5.09
C ASN A 89 11.47 51.28 4.53
N LYS A 90 10.74 51.75 3.51
CA LYS A 90 9.72 50.99 2.78
C LYS A 90 10.39 49.92 1.91
N ALA A 91 11.71 50.02 1.69
CA ALA A 91 12.49 49.09 0.89
C ALA A 91 12.37 47.62 1.39
N PRO A 92 12.66 47.26 2.66
CA PRO A 92 12.51 45.88 3.14
C PRO A 92 11.06 45.36 3.07
N THR A 93 10.07 46.20 3.36
CA THR A 93 8.65 45.82 3.28
C THR A 93 8.17 45.64 1.85
N ALA A 94 8.58 46.53 0.93
CA ALA A 94 8.27 46.41 -0.49
C ALA A 94 8.91 45.16 -1.10
N VAL A 95 10.17 44.87 -0.73
CA VAL A 95 10.86 43.63 -1.16
C VAL A 95 10.12 42.40 -0.66
N ALA A 96 9.69 42.36 0.60
CA ALA A 96 8.92 41.23 1.13
C ALA A 96 7.56 41.05 0.42
N ILE A 97 6.85 42.14 0.13
CA ILE A 97 5.60 42.11 -0.65
C ILE A 97 5.86 41.57 -2.07
N ILE A 98 6.93 42.05 -2.73
CA ILE A 98 7.33 41.57 -4.07
C ILE A 98 7.62 40.08 -4.03
N ILE A 99 8.34 39.58 -3.03
CA ILE A 99 8.61 38.14 -2.87
C ILE A 99 7.33 37.34 -2.71
N ILE A 100 6.37 37.80 -1.90
CA ILE A 100 5.08 37.11 -1.67
C ILE A 100 4.28 37.06 -2.97
N VAL A 101 4.15 38.18 -3.68
CA VAL A 101 3.42 38.25 -4.96
C VAL A 101 4.11 37.39 -6.02
N PHE A 102 5.44 37.47 -6.08
CA PHE A 102 6.25 36.64 -6.97
C PHE A 102 6.06 35.15 -6.68
N ALA A 103 6.02 34.73 -5.41
CA ALA A 103 5.77 33.35 -5.03
C ALA A 103 4.39 32.84 -5.49
N VAL A 104 3.34 33.66 -5.38
CA VAL A 104 1.99 33.29 -5.88
C VAL A 104 1.98 33.16 -7.41
N ILE A 105 2.60 34.11 -8.12
CA ILE A 105 2.67 34.07 -9.59
C ILE A 105 3.48 32.86 -10.05
N VAL A 106 4.66 32.64 -9.47
CA VAL A 106 5.50 31.49 -9.80
C VAL A 106 4.78 30.19 -9.49
N SER A 107 4.09 30.08 -8.36
CA SER A 107 3.29 28.89 -8.03
C SER A 107 2.21 28.60 -9.09
N GLY A 108 1.47 29.62 -9.52
CA GLY A 108 0.48 29.49 -10.59
C GLY A 108 1.09 29.08 -11.93
N LEU A 109 2.21 29.69 -12.33
CA LEU A 109 2.94 29.34 -13.55
C LEU A 109 3.54 27.93 -13.48
N SER A 110 4.06 27.52 -12.33
CA SER A 110 4.56 26.18 -12.10
C SER A 110 3.45 25.15 -12.24
N TYR A 111 2.27 25.39 -11.66
CA TYR A 111 1.12 24.51 -11.88
C TYR A 111 0.69 24.48 -13.35
N TRP A 112 0.73 25.61 -14.06
CA TRP A 112 0.39 25.63 -15.48
C TRP A 112 1.37 24.80 -16.32
N LYS A 113 2.68 24.87 -15.99
CA LYS A 113 3.73 24.18 -16.75
C LYS A 113 3.85 22.69 -16.40
N LEU A 114 3.67 22.33 -15.12
CA LEU A 114 3.89 20.98 -14.60
C LEU A 114 2.61 20.21 -14.31
N GLY A 115 1.51 20.90 -14.02
CA GLY A 115 0.20 20.31 -13.78
C GLY A 115 -0.51 19.95 -15.08
N VAL A 116 -1.68 19.31 -14.93
CA VAL A 116 -2.56 18.96 -16.05
C VAL A 116 -3.88 19.71 -15.87
N PRO A 117 -3.98 20.98 -16.35
CA PRO A 117 -5.19 21.75 -16.23
C PRO A 117 -6.38 21.03 -16.89
N GLY A 118 -7.49 20.91 -16.16
CA GLY A 118 -8.68 20.23 -16.66
C GLY A 118 -8.71 18.72 -16.40
N PHE A 119 -7.65 18.13 -15.83
CA PHE A 119 -7.72 16.76 -15.33
C PHE A 119 -8.58 16.72 -14.06
N GLY A 120 -9.69 15.98 -14.11
CA GLY A 120 -10.59 15.83 -12.97
C GLY A 120 -9.96 15.05 -11.83
N ASP A 121 -10.61 15.05 -10.68
CA ASP A 121 -10.22 14.32 -9.47
C ASP A 121 -10.39 12.78 -9.59
N MET A 122 -10.78 12.28 -10.78
CA MET A 122 -11.06 10.87 -11.07
C MET A 122 -11.81 10.20 -9.91
N ALA A 123 -13.01 10.70 -9.62
CA ALA A 123 -13.84 10.16 -8.55
C ALA A 123 -13.97 8.63 -8.68
N LEU A 124 -14.13 7.92 -7.56
CA LEU A 124 -14.17 6.45 -7.55
C LEU A 124 -15.21 5.90 -8.55
N LYS A 125 -16.37 6.56 -8.65
CA LYS A 125 -17.43 6.20 -9.60
C LYS A 125 -16.94 6.28 -11.05
N ASP A 126 -16.24 7.35 -11.43
CA ASP A 126 -15.76 7.56 -12.78
C ASP A 126 -14.65 6.55 -13.14
N ARG A 127 -13.78 6.22 -12.17
CA ARG A 127 -12.77 5.16 -12.34
C ARG A 127 -13.40 3.79 -12.59
N ILE A 128 -14.45 3.44 -11.83
CA ILE A 128 -15.17 2.18 -12.02
C ILE A 128 -15.87 2.15 -13.38
N ALA A 129 -16.50 3.25 -13.80
CA ALA A 129 -17.14 3.34 -15.10
C ALA A 129 -16.12 3.22 -16.24
N PHE A 130 -14.97 3.90 -16.13
CA PHE A 130 -13.88 3.79 -17.09
C PHE A 130 -13.32 2.37 -17.18
N ALA A 131 -13.09 1.71 -16.05
CA ALA A 131 -12.63 0.32 -16.00
C ALA A 131 -13.61 -0.64 -16.70
N GLU A 132 -14.92 -0.41 -16.55
CA GLU A 132 -15.94 -1.20 -17.23
C GLU A 132 -15.92 -0.97 -18.76
N GLU A 133 -15.73 0.27 -19.20
CA GLU A 133 -15.59 0.57 -20.63
C GLU A 133 -14.30 -0.04 -21.22
N VAL A 134 -13.19 0.00 -20.50
CA VAL A 134 -11.94 -0.72 -20.87
C VAL A 134 -12.22 -2.21 -21.00
N ARG A 135 -12.90 -2.82 -20.03
CA ARG A 135 -13.24 -4.25 -20.07
C ARG A 135 -14.13 -4.63 -21.25
N LYS A 136 -15.07 -3.78 -21.65
CA LYS A 136 -15.94 -4.05 -22.83
C LYS A 136 -15.23 -3.84 -24.16
N SER A 137 -14.34 -2.84 -24.24
CA SER A 137 -13.67 -2.44 -25.48
C SER A 137 -12.34 -3.17 -25.74
N ARG A 138 -11.90 -4.02 -24.80
CA ARG A 138 -10.63 -4.74 -24.90
C ARG A 138 -10.58 -5.70 -26.12
N PRO A 139 -9.40 -5.92 -26.73
CA PRO A 139 -9.24 -6.81 -27.87
C PRO A 139 -9.70 -8.25 -27.56
N ASN A 140 -10.29 -8.91 -28.55
CA ASN A 140 -10.57 -10.34 -28.50
C ASN A 140 -9.27 -11.16 -28.63
N GLN A 141 -9.35 -12.47 -28.36
CA GLN A 141 -8.20 -13.37 -28.36
C GLN A 141 -7.41 -13.30 -29.68
N ALA A 142 -8.08 -13.46 -30.82
CA ALA A 142 -7.41 -13.48 -32.12
C ALA A 142 -6.67 -12.16 -32.43
N ARG A 143 -7.24 -11.01 -32.06
CA ARG A 143 -6.60 -9.70 -32.25
C ARG A 143 -5.40 -9.53 -31.33
N ALA A 144 -5.48 -10.02 -30.09
CA ALA A 144 -4.35 -9.99 -29.15
C ALA A 144 -3.20 -10.89 -29.65
N GLU A 145 -3.51 -12.12 -30.07
CA GLU A 145 -2.54 -13.06 -30.64
C GLU A 145 -1.85 -12.50 -31.89
N ALA A 146 -2.61 -11.90 -32.81
CA ALA A 146 -2.07 -11.30 -34.04
C ALA A 146 -1.19 -10.07 -33.80
N SER A 147 -1.24 -9.47 -32.61
CA SER A 147 -0.38 -8.33 -32.25
C SER A 147 1.02 -8.74 -31.80
N LEU A 148 1.23 -10.04 -31.56
CA LEU A 148 2.50 -10.58 -31.08
C LEU A 148 3.41 -11.03 -32.24
N PRO A 149 4.74 -11.07 -32.02
CA PRO A 149 5.66 -11.70 -32.95
C PRO A 149 5.30 -13.17 -33.19
N THR A 150 5.51 -13.65 -34.42
CA THR A 150 5.37 -15.07 -34.73
C THR A 150 6.30 -15.91 -33.86
N PHE A 151 5.77 -17.01 -33.33
CA PHE A 151 6.57 -17.97 -32.59
C PHE A 151 7.76 -18.45 -33.43
N VAL A 152 8.94 -18.49 -32.80
CA VAL A 152 10.17 -19.04 -33.37
C VAL A 152 10.60 -20.18 -32.45
N GLU A 153 10.88 -21.34 -33.03
CA GLU A 153 11.38 -22.48 -32.25
C GLU A 153 12.70 -22.11 -31.53
N PRO A 154 12.87 -22.53 -30.26
CA PRO A 154 14.12 -22.34 -29.53
C PRO A 154 15.34 -22.82 -30.32
N ILE A 155 16.40 -21.99 -30.36
CA ILE A 155 17.62 -22.26 -31.12
C ILE A 155 18.35 -23.51 -30.59
N GLU A 156 18.42 -23.66 -29.27
CA GLU A 156 19.12 -24.75 -28.59
C GLU A 156 18.16 -25.90 -28.24
N MET A 157 17.39 -26.37 -29.20
CA MET A 157 16.56 -27.55 -29.03
C MET A 157 17.35 -28.82 -29.34
N ASP A 158 17.31 -29.80 -28.44
CA ASP A 158 17.90 -31.12 -28.69
C ASP A 158 17.35 -31.70 -30.01
N PRO A 159 18.22 -32.12 -30.96
CA PRO A 159 17.78 -32.57 -32.28
C PRO A 159 16.81 -33.75 -32.24
N ARG A 160 17.00 -34.68 -31.30
CA ARG A 160 16.13 -35.85 -31.14
C ARG A 160 14.77 -35.44 -30.61
N TYR A 161 14.71 -34.51 -29.66
CA TYR A 161 13.45 -33.94 -29.19
C TYR A 161 12.70 -33.22 -30.32
N LYS A 162 13.40 -32.44 -31.16
CA LYS A 162 12.81 -31.77 -32.32
C LYS A 162 12.20 -32.76 -33.33
N GLU A 163 12.91 -33.86 -33.60
CA GLU A 163 12.41 -34.93 -34.46
C GLU A 163 11.14 -35.57 -33.88
N LEU A 164 11.16 -35.93 -32.59
CA LEU A 164 10.01 -36.52 -31.90
C LEU A 164 8.79 -35.59 -31.91
N LEU A 165 9.00 -34.28 -31.68
CA LEU A 165 7.92 -33.30 -31.75
C LEU A 165 7.35 -33.19 -33.17
N THR A 166 8.21 -33.23 -34.19
CA THR A 166 7.77 -33.22 -35.60
C THR A 166 6.95 -34.47 -35.93
N GLN A 167 7.38 -35.65 -35.46
CA GLN A 167 6.64 -36.90 -35.61
C GLN A 167 5.30 -36.87 -34.87
N LEU A 168 5.26 -36.30 -33.65
CA LEU A 168 4.04 -36.11 -32.88
C LEU A 168 3.04 -35.22 -33.63
N ARG A 169 3.47 -34.05 -34.11
CA ARG A 169 2.64 -33.14 -34.93
C ARG A 169 2.05 -33.86 -36.14
N GLY A 170 2.88 -34.61 -36.88
CA GLY A 170 2.44 -35.39 -38.05
C GLY A 170 1.44 -36.49 -37.70
N THR A 171 1.66 -37.21 -36.60
CA THR A 171 0.79 -38.31 -36.15
C THR A 171 -0.58 -37.78 -35.73
N VAL A 172 -0.62 -36.70 -34.95
CA VAL A 172 -1.88 -36.07 -34.51
C VAL A 172 -2.64 -35.46 -35.69
N ALA A 173 -1.94 -34.94 -36.70
CA ALA A 173 -2.59 -34.45 -37.92
C ALA A 173 -3.27 -35.57 -38.72
N GLN A 174 -2.70 -36.78 -38.75
CA GLN A 174 -3.30 -37.94 -39.42
C GLN A 174 -4.41 -38.61 -38.59
N ARG A 175 -4.39 -38.43 -37.27
CA ARG A 175 -5.35 -39.01 -36.33
C ARG A 175 -5.99 -37.89 -35.50
N PRO A 176 -6.86 -37.07 -36.11
CA PRO A 176 -7.41 -35.89 -35.43
C PRO A 176 -8.28 -36.23 -34.21
N ASP A 177 -8.74 -37.47 -34.09
CA ASP A 177 -9.59 -37.93 -32.98
C ASP A 177 -8.78 -38.63 -31.86
N ASP A 178 -7.45 -38.68 -31.97
CA ASP A 178 -6.58 -39.30 -30.96
C ASP A 178 -6.39 -38.40 -29.74
N ILE A 179 -7.20 -38.66 -28.70
CA ILE A 179 -7.16 -37.95 -27.41
C ILE A 179 -5.76 -37.94 -26.79
N GLN A 180 -5.05 -39.08 -26.78
CA GLN A 180 -3.71 -39.16 -26.17
C GLN A 180 -2.68 -38.38 -26.99
N GLY A 181 -2.82 -38.41 -28.31
CA GLY A 181 -2.03 -37.58 -29.21
C GLY A 181 -2.18 -36.08 -28.89
N HIS A 182 -3.40 -35.60 -28.70
CA HIS A 182 -3.65 -34.20 -28.33
C HIS A 182 -3.12 -33.84 -26.94
N ILE A 183 -3.26 -34.72 -25.94
CA ILE A 183 -2.68 -34.49 -24.59
C ILE A 183 -1.16 -34.28 -24.68
N LEU A 184 -0.46 -35.16 -25.39
CA LEU A 184 0.98 -35.05 -25.57
C LEU A 184 1.34 -33.77 -26.35
N LEU A 185 0.57 -33.44 -27.38
CA LEU A 185 0.81 -32.25 -28.18
C LEU A 185 0.68 -30.97 -27.35
N VAL A 186 -0.39 -30.82 -26.55
CA VAL A 186 -0.56 -29.68 -25.62
C VAL A 186 0.66 -29.54 -24.71
N GLN A 187 1.09 -30.65 -24.08
CA GLN A 187 2.22 -30.63 -23.14
C GLN A 187 3.52 -30.22 -23.81
N GLN A 188 3.85 -30.78 -24.98
CA GLN A 188 5.12 -30.50 -25.65
C GLN A 188 5.15 -29.11 -26.29
N GLU A 189 4.05 -28.66 -26.90
CA GLU A 189 3.95 -27.30 -27.46
C GLU A 189 4.04 -26.25 -26.35
N ARG A 190 3.35 -26.47 -25.20
CA ARG A 190 3.46 -25.60 -24.02
C ARG A 190 4.89 -25.52 -23.52
N ARG A 191 5.60 -26.66 -23.46
CA ARG A 191 6.99 -26.73 -22.98
C ARG A 191 7.96 -25.93 -23.82
N ILE A 192 7.76 -25.86 -25.14
CA ILE A 192 8.62 -25.06 -26.03
C ILE A 192 8.15 -23.61 -26.18
N GLY A 193 7.09 -23.21 -25.48
CA GLY A 193 6.51 -21.87 -25.56
C GLY A 193 5.64 -21.61 -26.79
N ASN A 194 5.28 -22.64 -27.56
CA ASN A 194 4.37 -22.51 -28.70
C ASN A 194 2.90 -22.54 -28.22
N TYR A 195 2.52 -21.51 -27.47
CA TYR A 195 1.22 -21.44 -26.80
C TYR A 195 0.04 -21.38 -27.78
N LEU A 196 0.23 -20.87 -29.00
CA LEU A 196 -0.79 -20.89 -30.05
C LEU A 196 -1.17 -22.33 -30.42
N ALA A 197 -0.17 -23.17 -30.75
CA ALA A 197 -0.41 -24.57 -31.09
C ALA A 197 -0.94 -25.37 -29.88
N ALA A 198 -0.42 -25.10 -28.68
CA ALA A 198 -0.89 -25.74 -27.45
C ALA A 198 -2.38 -25.42 -27.18
N LYS A 199 -2.78 -24.15 -27.31
CA LYS A 199 -4.18 -23.70 -27.18
C LYS A 199 -5.08 -24.41 -28.20
N ASP A 200 -4.68 -24.45 -29.47
CA ASP A 200 -5.49 -25.08 -30.53
C ASP A 200 -5.65 -26.60 -30.29
N ALA A 201 -4.59 -27.26 -29.81
CA ALA A 201 -4.65 -28.67 -29.41
C ALA A 201 -5.54 -28.89 -28.18
N GLN A 202 -5.53 -27.98 -27.20
CA GLN A 202 -6.39 -28.05 -26.01
C GLN A 202 -7.88 -27.90 -26.38
N ILE A 203 -8.21 -26.98 -27.29
CA ILE A 203 -9.58 -26.83 -27.81
C ILE A 203 -10.05 -28.13 -28.48
N ARG A 204 -9.19 -28.75 -29.30
CA ARG A 204 -9.47 -30.04 -29.94
C ARG A 204 -9.68 -31.14 -28.90
N LEU A 205 -8.81 -31.20 -27.89
CA LEU A 205 -8.91 -32.16 -26.79
C LEU A 205 -10.24 -32.05 -26.04
N ILE A 206 -10.66 -30.83 -25.69
CA ILE A 206 -11.94 -30.57 -25.00
C ILE A 206 -13.11 -31.04 -25.86
N ASN A 207 -13.11 -30.71 -27.16
CA ASN A 207 -14.16 -31.13 -28.08
C ASN A 207 -14.26 -32.67 -28.21
N LEU A 208 -13.12 -33.37 -28.18
CA LEU A 208 -13.08 -34.84 -28.28
C LEU A 208 -13.50 -35.54 -26.99
N LYS A 209 -13.18 -34.97 -25.82
CA LYS A 209 -13.62 -35.51 -24.53
C LYS A 209 -15.15 -35.47 -24.37
N GLY A 210 -15.79 -34.46 -24.96
CA GLY A 210 -17.23 -34.27 -24.84
C GLY A 210 -17.64 -33.88 -23.43
N ASP A 211 -18.89 -34.20 -23.06
CA ASP A 211 -19.50 -33.80 -21.77
C ASP A 211 -19.43 -34.97 -20.76
N PRO A 212 -19.01 -34.75 -19.49
CA PRO A 212 -18.65 -33.48 -18.88
C PRO A 212 -17.20 -33.04 -19.13
N VAL A 213 -17.04 -31.80 -19.59
CA VAL A 213 -15.75 -31.10 -19.60
C VAL A 213 -15.33 -30.82 -18.16
N SER A 214 -14.08 -31.11 -17.79
CA SER A 214 -13.60 -30.86 -16.43
C SER A 214 -13.30 -29.38 -16.20
N GLY A 215 -13.45 -28.91 -14.95
CA GLY A 215 -13.04 -27.55 -14.56
C GLY A 215 -11.56 -27.29 -14.85
N GLN A 216 -10.71 -28.32 -14.69
CA GLN A 216 -9.28 -28.21 -14.98
C GLN A 216 -9.00 -28.03 -16.48
N ASP A 217 -9.72 -28.75 -17.36
CA ASP A 217 -9.53 -28.60 -18.81
C ASP A 217 -9.85 -27.17 -19.27
N LEU A 218 -10.87 -26.53 -18.67
CA LEU A 218 -11.21 -25.13 -18.93
C LEU A 218 -10.20 -24.15 -18.34
N ALA A 219 -9.64 -24.45 -17.15
CA ALA A 219 -8.59 -23.65 -16.54
C ALA A 219 -7.32 -23.67 -17.40
N ASP A 220 -6.90 -24.85 -17.84
CA ASP A 220 -5.75 -25.06 -18.73
C ASP A 220 -5.94 -24.35 -20.07
N LEU A 221 -7.15 -24.41 -20.64
CA LEU A 221 -7.48 -23.65 -21.85
C LEU A 221 -7.36 -22.14 -21.62
N GLY A 222 -7.92 -21.65 -20.52
CA GLY A 222 -7.84 -20.23 -20.14
C GLY A 222 -6.40 -19.76 -19.97
N GLU A 223 -5.56 -20.53 -19.26
CA GLU A 223 -4.13 -20.27 -19.12
C GLU A 223 -3.42 -20.22 -20.48
N LEU A 224 -3.63 -21.23 -21.33
CA LEU A 224 -3.02 -21.28 -22.66
C LEU A 224 -3.46 -20.11 -23.54
N GLN A 225 -4.71 -19.66 -23.44
CA GLN A 225 -5.19 -18.45 -24.11
C GLN A 225 -4.47 -17.19 -23.61
N VAL A 226 -4.27 -17.06 -22.29
CA VAL A 226 -3.50 -15.94 -21.72
C VAL A 226 -2.05 -15.96 -22.20
N MET A 227 -1.41 -17.13 -22.20
CA MET A 227 -0.01 -17.27 -22.63
C MET A 227 0.14 -17.02 -24.14
N ALA A 228 -0.79 -17.51 -24.95
CA ALA A 228 -0.84 -17.25 -26.40
C ALA A 228 -1.05 -15.77 -26.72
N ALA A 229 -1.69 -15.02 -25.82
CA ALA A 229 -1.88 -13.57 -25.90
C ALA A 229 -0.79 -12.79 -25.12
N GLY A 230 0.34 -13.40 -24.77
CA GLY A 230 1.48 -12.71 -24.18
C GLY A 230 1.22 -12.20 -22.76
N GLY A 231 0.37 -12.90 -22.00
CA GLY A 231 -0.01 -12.53 -20.63
C GLY A 231 -1.29 -11.68 -20.55
N TYR A 232 -1.86 -11.26 -21.68
CA TYR A 232 -3.14 -10.54 -21.71
C TYR A 232 -4.33 -11.49 -21.51
N VAL A 233 -5.24 -11.14 -20.59
CA VAL A 233 -6.46 -11.92 -20.35
C VAL A 233 -7.60 -11.43 -21.23
N SER A 234 -7.75 -12.07 -22.39
CA SER A 234 -8.79 -11.77 -23.38
C SER A 234 -10.21 -12.12 -22.88
N PRO A 235 -11.26 -11.64 -23.57
CA PRO A 235 -12.63 -12.06 -23.32
C PRO A 235 -12.85 -13.58 -23.40
N GLU A 236 -12.22 -14.27 -24.34
CA GLU A 236 -12.31 -15.72 -24.50
C GLU A 236 -11.57 -16.46 -23.39
N ALA A 237 -10.37 -15.98 -23.00
CA ALA A 237 -9.65 -16.49 -21.84
C ALA A 237 -10.48 -16.36 -20.57
N GLU A 238 -11.07 -15.18 -20.34
CA GLU A 238 -11.98 -14.96 -19.21
C GLU A 238 -13.17 -15.94 -19.24
N THR A 239 -13.74 -16.21 -20.40
CA THR A 239 -14.87 -17.14 -20.54
C THR A 239 -14.47 -18.55 -20.10
N SER A 240 -13.32 -19.05 -20.54
CA SER A 240 -12.78 -20.35 -20.13
C SER A 240 -12.51 -20.40 -18.62
N LEU A 241 -11.86 -19.37 -18.07
CA LEU A 241 -11.52 -19.29 -16.64
C LEU A 241 -12.77 -19.19 -15.75
N ARG A 242 -13.80 -18.45 -16.18
CA ARG A 242 -15.09 -18.44 -15.48
C ARG A 242 -15.81 -19.78 -15.57
N GLY A 243 -15.75 -20.44 -16.71
CA GLY A 243 -16.25 -21.80 -16.87
C GLY A 243 -15.59 -22.76 -15.89
N ALA A 244 -14.26 -22.68 -15.75
CA ALA A 244 -13.51 -23.44 -14.77
C ALA A 244 -14.00 -23.17 -13.33
N LEU A 245 -14.17 -21.90 -12.94
CA LEU A 245 -14.63 -21.53 -11.60
C LEU A 245 -16.09 -21.88 -11.30
N ASN A 246 -16.92 -22.03 -12.33
CA ASN A 246 -18.29 -22.52 -12.16
C ASN A 246 -18.30 -24.02 -11.81
N LEU A 247 -17.31 -24.78 -12.27
CA LEU A 247 -17.17 -26.22 -12.00
C LEU A 247 -16.34 -26.50 -10.73
N ASP A 248 -15.26 -25.75 -10.54
CA ASP A 248 -14.40 -25.78 -9.36
C ASP A 248 -14.15 -24.34 -8.88
N PRO A 249 -14.95 -23.85 -7.93
CA PRO A 249 -14.78 -22.51 -7.38
C PRO A 249 -13.41 -22.27 -6.75
N GLN A 250 -12.68 -23.31 -6.33
CA GLN A 250 -11.39 -23.23 -5.64
C GLN A 250 -10.19 -23.31 -6.60
N ASN A 251 -10.42 -23.41 -7.91
CA ASN A 251 -9.33 -23.50 -8.88
C ASN A 251 -8.38 -22.29 -8.80
N GLY A 252 -7.16 -22.52 -8.29
CA GLY A 252 -6.21 -21.46 -7.98
C GLY A 252 -5.71 -20.70 -9.21
N ALA A 253 -5.40 -21.42 -10.29
CA ALA A 253 -4.97 -20.82 -11.56
C ALA A 253 -6.06 -19.91 -12.15
N ALA A 254 -7.31 -20.37 -12.15
CA ALA A 254 -8.42 -19.57 -12.67
C ALA A 254 -8.68 -18.30 -11.83
N ARG A 255 -8.59 -18.40 -10.50
CA ARG A 255 -8.67 -17.22 -9.61
C ARG A 255 -7.52 -16.24 -9.85
N TYR A 256 -6.30 -16.75 -10.02
CA TYR A 256 -5.13 -15.92 -10.33
C TYR A 256 -5.35 -15.11 -11.60
N TYR A 257 -5.70 -15.75 -12.72
CA TYR A 257 -5.88 -15.07 -14.00
C TYR A 257 -7.12 -14.14 -14.02
N LEU A 258 -8.20 -14.45 -13.28
CA LEU A 258 -9.28 -13.47 -13.12
C LEU A 258 -8.82 -12.23 -12.33
N GLY A 259 -7.99 -12.40 -11.31
CA GLY A 259 -7.36 -11.25 -10.64
C GLY A 259 -6.45 -10.47 -11.59
N LEU A 260 -5.65 -11.14 -12.41
CA LEU A 260 -4.78 -10.49 -13.41
C LEU A 260 -5.60 -9.67 -14.42
N MET A 261 -6.72 -10.20 -14.90
CA MET A 261 -7.66 -9.48 -15.77
C MET A 261 -8.20 -8.22 -15.09
N LEU A 262 -8.52 -8.29 -13.80
CA LEU A 262 -8.99 -7.14 -13.03
C LEU A 262 -7.89 -6.09 -12.86
N VAL A 263 -6.62 -6.50 -12.68
CA VAL A 263 -5.48 -5.57 -12.71
C VAL A 263 -5.38 -4.89 -14.07
N GLN A 264 -5.39 -5.67 -15.17
CA GLN A 264 -5.26 -5.17 -16.54
C GLN A 264 -6.41 -4.23 -16.95
N THR A 265 -7.59 -4.39 -16.36
CA THR A 265 -8.78 -3.57 -16.65
C THR A 265 -9.03 -2.45 -15.65
N GLY A 266 -8.13 -2.23 -14.68
CA GLY A 266 -8.21 -1.10 -13.76
C GLY A 266 -9.16 -1.29 -12.57
N ARG A 267 -9.33 -2.53 -12.10
CA ARG A 267 -10.11 -2.92 -10.91
C ARG A 267 -9.22 -3.49 -9.79
N PRO A 268 -8.26 -2.69 -9.26
CA PRO A 268 -7.37 -3.14 -8.19
C PRO A 268 -8.14 -3.52 -6.91
N ASP A 269 -9.31 -2.90 -6.67
CA ASP A 269 -10.20 -3.20 -5.55
C ASP A 269 -10.77 -4.63 -5.58
N GLN A 270 -11.06 -5.17 -6.77
CA GLN A 270 -11.51 -6.55 -6.93
C GLN A 270 -10.32 -7.51 -7.03
N ALA A 271 -9.28 -7.13 -7.77
CA ALA A 271 -8.07 -7.94 -7.90
C ALA A 271 -7.46 -8.25 -6.53
N PHE A 272 -7.29 -7.23 -5.69
CA PHE A 272 -6.79 -7.37 -4.31
C PHE A 272 -7.60 -8.39 -3.52
N ARG A 273 -8.94 -8.30 -3.51
CA ARG A 273 -9.79 -9.23 -2.76
C ARG A 273 -9.65 -10.67 -3.22
N ILE A 274 -9.61 -10.89 -4.54
CA ILE A 274 -9.44 -12.24 -5.11
C ILE A 274 -8.07 -12.79 -4.74
N TRP A 275 -7.01 -12.01 -4.94
CA TRP A 275 -5.65 -12.47 -4.68
C TRP A 275 -5.33 -12.62 -3.20
N ASP A 276 -5.82 -11.76 -2.30
CA ASP A 276 -5.70 -11.95 -0.85
C ASP A 276 -6.38 -13.26 -0.42
N SER A 277 -7.61 -13.52 -0.89
CA SER A 277 -8.29 -14.78 -0.61
C SER A 277 -7.53 -16.00 -1.15
N LEU A 278 -6.89 -15.84 -2.31
CA LEU A 278 -6.12 -16.91 -2.95
C LEU A 278 -4.80 -17.19 -2.22
N LEU A 279 -4.10 -16.15 -1.73
CA LEU A 279 -2.91 -16.34 -0.90
C LEU A 279 -3.25 -17.09 0.39
N ARG A 280 -4.36 -16.73 1.04
CA ARG A 280 -4.79 -17.39 2.27
C ARG A 280 -5.14 -18.86 2.05
N ALA A 281 -5.78 -19.18 0.92
CA ALA A 281 -6.30 -20.52 0.63
C ALA A 281 -5.33 -21.47 -0.08
N GLY A 282 -4.43 -20.95 -0.91
CA GLY A 282 -3.60 -21.75 -1.81
C GLY A 282 -2.41 -22.42 -1.11
N PRO A 283 -1.92 -23.56 -1.62
CA PRO A 283 -0.72 -24.18 -1.07
C PRO A 283 0.48 -23.25 -1.26
N GLU A 284 1.36 -23.18 -0.27
CA GLU A 284 2.47 -22.21 -0.17
C GLU A 284 3.43 -22.20 -1.38
N ASP A 285 3.50 -23.31 -2.13
CA ASP A 285 4.38 -23.51 -3.28
C ASP A 285 3.69 -23.28 -4.64
N ALA A 286 2.45 -22.82 -4.65
CA ALA A 286 1.72 -22.60 -5.90
C ALA A 286 2.38 -21.55 -6.80
N ALA A 287 2.44 -21.84 -8.10
CA ALA A 287 3.12 -21.00 -9.10
C ALA A 287 2.55 -19.56 -9.22
N TRP A 288 1.30 -19.34 -8.80
CA TRP A 288 0.67 -18.01 -8.79
C TRP A 288 1.04 -17.16 -7.57
N ILE A 289 1.67 -17.72 -6.53
CA ILE A 289 2.01 -16.96 -5.31
C ILE A 289 3.05 -15.87 -5.58
N PRO A 290 4.23 -16.17 -6.16
CA PRO A 290 5.26 -15.13 -6.38
C PRO A 290 4.74 -13.90 -7.17
N PRO A 291 4.07 -14.04 -8.33
CA PRO A 291 3.58 -12.87 -9.06
C PRO A 291 2.47 -12.09 -8.34
N ILE A 292 1.72 -12.73 -7.44
CA ILE A 292 0.75 -12.03 -6.57
C ILE A 292 1.50 -11.19 -5.53
N LEU A 293 2.50 -11.77 -4.85
CA LEU A 293 3.26 -11.07 -3.80
C LEU A 293 3.96 -9.82 -4.33
N GLU A 294 4.44 -9.86 -5.57
CA GLU A 294 5.06 -8.70 -6.23
C GLU A 294 4.11 -7.50 -6.39
N GLN A 295 2.79 -7.73 -6.43
CA GLN A 295 1.82 -6.70 -6.81
C GLN A 295 0.79 -6.36 -5.72
N ILE A 296 0.50 -7.30 -4.82
CA ILE A 296 -0.68 -7.23 -3.95
C ILE A 296 -0.67 -6.06 -2.96
N GLU A 297 0.49 -5.65 -2.46
CA GLU A 297 0.60 -4.49 -1.57
C GLU A 297 0.25 -3.18 -2.30
N GLY A 298 0.72 -3.04 -3.55
CA GLY A 298 0.35 -1.91 -4.41
C GLY A 298 -1.14 -1.89 -4.72
N LEU A 299 -1.73 -3.06 -4.98
CA LEU A 299 -3.18 -3.19 -5.17
C LEU A 299 -3.97 -2.83 -3.91
N ALA A 300 -3.48 -3.23 -2.73
CA ALA A 300 -4.10 -2.87 -1.45
C ALA A 300 -4.10 -1.36 -1.21
N GLN A 301 -2.98 -0.68 -1.51
CA GLN A 301 -2.90 0.77 -1.44
C GLN A 301 -3.90 1.44 -2.39
N LEU A 302 -4.00 0.97 -3.63
CA LEU A 302 -4.97 1.47 -4.61
C LEU A 302 -6.42 1.19 -4.19
N ALA A 303 -6.66 0.11 -3.45
CA ALA A 303 -7.94 -0.24 -2.85
C ALA A 303 -8.24 0.54 -1.55
N GLY A 304 -7.28 1.33 -1.04
CA GLY A 304 -7.42 2.09 0.21
C GLY A 304 -7.36 1.21 1.46
N VAL A 305 -6.76 0.03 1.37
CA VAL A 305 -6.66 -0.94 2.48
C VAL A 305 -5.25 -0.88 3.07
N ARG A 306 -5.15 -0.68 4.38
CA ARG A 306 -3.91 -0.93 5.12
C ARG A 306 -3.73 -2.44 5.20
N TYR A 307 -2.70 -2.94 4.55
CA TYR A 307 -2.53 -4.36 4.32
C TYR A 307 -1.11 -4.78 4.67
N SER A 308 -1.02 -5.98 5.23
CA SER A 308 0.21 -6.74 5.36
C SER A 308 -0.05 -8.11 4.76
N ILE A 309 0.98 -8.70 4.15
CA ILE A 309 0.88 -10.01 3.52
C ILE A 309 0.43 -11.04 4.58
N PRO A 310 -0.67 -11.79 4.35
CA PRO A 310 -1.13 -12.81 5.27
C PRO A 310 -0.22 -14.03 5.26
N GLU A 311 -0.43 -14.93 6.21
CA GLU A 311 0.10 -16.28 6.08
C GLU A 311 -0.46 -16.92 4.81
N ILE A 312 0.45 -17.30 3.93
CA ILE A 312 0.13 -17.99 2.70
C ILE A 312 -0.20 -19.43 3.05
N GLY A 313 -1.31 -19.95 2.55
CA GLY A 313 -1.77 -21.29 2.93
C GLY A 313 -2.23 -21.42 4.39
N GLY A 314 -2.31 -20.32 5.15
CA GLY A 314 -2.77 -20.32 6.55
C GLY A 314 -4.25 -20.66 6.72
N ALA A 315 -5.08 -20.47 5.69
CA ALA A 315 -6.44 -21.01 5.64
C ALA A 315 -6.49 -22.47 5.16
N GLY A 316 -5.34 -23.02 4.77
CA GLY A 316 -5.11 -24.39 4.32
C GLY A 316 -4.62 -25.35 5.40
N MET A 317 -4.59 -24.97 6.69
CA MET A 317 -4.81 -25.98 7.73
C MET A 317 -6.30 -26.28 7.73
N PRO A 318 -6.74 -27.50 7.36
CA PRO A 318 -8.08 -27.91 7.69
C PRO A 318 -8.15 -27.82 9.22
N GLY A 319 -8.89 -26.83 9.73
CA GLY A 319 -9.65 -27.12 10.94
C GLY A 319 -10.47 -28.39 10.66
N PRO A 320 -10.76 -29.20 11.69
CA PRO A 320 -11.56 -30.41 11.50
C PRO A 320 -12.74 -30.09 10.59
N THR A 321 -12.88 -30.85 9.51
CA THR A 321 -13.97 -30.69 8.56
C THR A 321 -15.31 -30.83 9.29
N ALA A 322 -16.42 -30.41 8.67
CA ALA A 322 -17.74 -30.63 9.28
C ALA A 322 -17.97 -32.12 9.63
N GLU A 323 -17.44 -33.01 8.80
CA GLU A 323 -17.43 -34.47 9.03
C GLU A 323 -16.51 -34.86 10.20
N ASP A 324 -15.30 -34.29 10.32
CA ASP A 324 -14.42 -34.55 11.47
C ASP A 324 -15.03 -34.04 12.79
N VAL A 325 -15.75 -32.92 12.77
CA VAL A 325 -16.46 -32.40 13.96
C VAL A 325 -17.63 -33.30 14.34
N GLU A 326 -18.39 -33.80 13.37
CA GLU A 326 -19.49 -34.75 13.60
C GLU A 326 -18.97 -36.11 14.11
N ASN A 327 -17.90 -36.63 13.50
CA ASN A 327 -17.21 -37.83 13.98
C ASN A 327 -16.68 -37.62 15.40
N ALA A 328 -16.07 -36.46 15.70
CA ALA A 328 -15.59 -36.13 17.03
C ALA A 328 -16.70 -36.02 18.08
N GLN A 329 -17.93 -35.65 17.70
CA GLN A 329 -19.10 -35.66 18.60
C GLN A 329 -19.51 -37.09 18.99
N SER A 330 -19.30 -38.05 18.09
CA SER A 330 -19.59 -39.47 18.33
C SER A 330 -18.50 -40.22 19.12
N MET A 331 -17.30 -39.65 19.22
CA MET A 331 -16.16 -40.25 19.96
C MET A 331 -16.33 -40.16 21.48
N SER A 332 -15.75 -41.14 22.19
CA SER A 332 -15.65 -41.07 23.64
C SER A 332 -14.75 -39.90 24.08
N PRO A 333 -14.91 -39.38 25.31
CA PRO A 333 -14.06 -38.31 25.82
C PRO A 333 -12.55 -38.64 25.78
N ALA A 334 -12.17 -39.91 25.96
CA ALA A 334 -10.79 -40.36 25.92
C ALA A 334 -10.20 -40.34 24.50
N GLU A 335 -10.92 -40.87 23.52
CA GLU A 335 -10.48 -40.88 22.11
C GLU A 335 -10.40 -39.46 21.55
N ARG A 336 -11.33 -38.58 21.96
CA ARG A 336 -11.29 -37.16 21.58
C ARG A 336 -10.04 -36.46 22.14
N MET A 337 -9.64 -36.76 23.38
CA MET A 337 -8.42 -36.21 23.97
C MET A 337 -7.17 -36.71 23.26
N GLU A 338 -7.12 -37.98 22.87
CA GLU A 338 -6.01 -38.55 22.10
C GLU A 338 -5.87 -37.91 20.72
N MET A 339 -6.99 -37.72 20.02
CA MET A 339 -7.02 -37.01 18.73
C MET A 339 -6.53 -35.56 18.86
N ILE A 340 -6.99 -34.83 19.89
CA ILE A 340 -6.53 -33.45 20.17
C ILE A 340 -5.02 -33.44 20.45
N GLY A 341 -4.52 -34.39 21.26
CA GLY A 341 -3.09 -34.52 21.56
C GLY A 341 -2.24 -34.72 20.30
N GLY A 342 -2.70 -35.56 19.37
CA GLY A 342 -2.03 -35.76 18.08
C GLY A 342 -1.96 -34.49 17.22
N MET A 343 -3.07 -33.74 17.13
CA MET A 343 -3.10 -32.46 16.39
C MET A 343 -2.18 -31.41 17.02
N VAL A 344 -2.17 -31.32 18.35
CA VAL A 344 -1.31 -30.39 19.10
C VAL A 344 0.17 -30.75 18.94
N ALA A 345 0.52 -32.03 18.97
CA ALA A 345 1.88 -32.51 18.75
C ALA A 345 2.38 -32.18 17.33
N GLY A 346 1.55 -32.39 16.31
CA GLY A 346 1.88 -32.04 14.92
C GLY A 346 2.09 -30.53 14.73
N LEU A 347 1.23 -29.70 15.33
CA LEU A 347 1.38 -28.24 15.32
C LEU A 347 2.68 -27.81 16.00
N SER A 348 3.00 -28.39 17.17
CA SER A 348 4.22 -28.10 17.91
C SER A 348 5.48 -28.46 17.13
N GLU A 349 5.54 -29.63 16.50
CA GLU A 349 6.69 -30.08 15.70
C GLU A 349 6.91 -29.17 14.49
N ARG A 350 5.83 -28.80 13.81
CA ARG A 350 5.91 -27.88 12.66
C ARG A 350 6.40 -26.50 13.09
N LEU A 351 5.87 -25.93 14.17
CA LEU A 351 6.33 -24.63 14.66
C LEU A 351 7.81 -24.67 15.09
N ALA A 352 8.27 -25.78 15.66
CA ALA A 352 9.68 -25.96 16.02
C ALA A 352 10.61 -26.06 14.79
N THR A 353 10.14 -26.64 13.68
CA THR A 353 10.98 -26.92 12.50
C THR A 353 10.89 -25.86 11.41
N ARG A 354 9.70 -25.33 11.14
CA ARG A 354 9.42 -24.39 10.06
C ARG A 354 9.03 -23.00 10.56
N GLY A 355 8.82 -22.85 11.87
CA GLY A 355 8.16 -21.66 12.40
C GLY A 355 6.69 -21.63 12.01
N GLY A 356 6.08 -20.45 12.16
CA GLY A 356 4.69 -20.19 11.82
C GLY A 356 4.27 -18.83 12.38
N PRO A 357 3.11 -18.30 12.00
CA PRO A 357 2.67 -16.97 12.41
C PRO A 357 2.24 -16.91 13.88
N PRO A 358 2.14 -15.70 14.47
CA PRO A 358 1.74 -15.50 15.87
C PRO A 358 0.42 -16.21 16.25
N SER A 359 -0.52 -16.33 15.31
CA SER A 359 -1.80 -17.02 15.51
C SER A 359 -1.66 -18.51 15.79
N ASP A 360 -0.65 -19.17 15.23
CA ASP A 360 -0.43 -20.60 15.40
C ASP A 360 0.28 -20.89 16.72
N TRP A 361 1.22 -20.02 17.11
CA TRP A 361 1.78 -20.02 18.45
C TRP A 361 0.69 -19.78 19.50
N ALA A 362 -0.16 -18.78 19.30
CA ALA A 362 -1.30 -18.49 20.18
C ALA A 362 -2.29 -19.69 20.26
N ARG A 363 -2.57 -20.36 19.14
CA ARG A 363 -3.41 -21.56 19.09
C ARG A 363 -2.79 -22.73 19.84
N LEU A 364 -1.49 -22.96 19.67
CA LEU A 364 -0.75 -24.00 20.38
C LEU A 364 -0.74 -23.76 21.89
N ILE A 365 -0.43 -22.53 22.32
CA ILE A 365 -0.43 -22.12 23.74
C ILE A 365 -1.82 -22.35 24.36
N SER A 366 -2.88 -21.91 23.68
CA SER A 366 -4.27 -22.09 24.14
C SER A 366 -4.65 -23.58 24.22
N SER A 367 -4.26 -24.38 23.24
CA SER A 367 -4.57 -25.82 23.19
C SER A 367 -3.85 -26.59 24.30
N LEU A 368 -2.58 -26.27 24.54
CA LEU A 368 -1.81 -26.85 25.65
C LEU A 368 -2.40 -26.46 27.02
N GLY A 369 -2.91 -25.23 27.15
CA GLY A 369 -3.66 -24.80 28.34
C GLY A 369 -4.91 -25.64 28.60
N VAL A 370 -5.71 -25.90 27.56
CA VAL A 370 -6.90 -26.76 27.65
C VAL A 370 -6.56 -28.20 28.01
N LEU A 371 -5.43 -28.72 27.51
CA LEU A 371 -4.92 -30.05 27.84
C LEU A 371 -4.28 -30.14 29.24
N GLY A 372 -4.14 -29.01 29.95
CA GLY A 372 -3.47 -28.96 31.25
C GLY A 372 -1.95 -29.05 31.18
N GLU A 373 -1.36 -28.95 29.99
CA GLU A 373 0.09 -28.99 29.76
C GLU A 373 0.74 -27.61 29.99
N GLN A 374 0.54 -27.06 31.19
CA GLN A 374 0.87 -25.67 31.53
C GLN A 374 2.36 -25.34 31.37
N GLN A 375 3.27 -26.28 31.70
CA GLN A 375 4.72 -26.10 31.53
C GLN A 375 5.11 -25.97 30.05
N ARG A 376 4.50 -26.77 29.17
CA ARG A 376 4.74 -26.69 27.73
C ARG A 376 4.13 -25.41 27.16
N ALA A 377 2.92 -25.05 27.57
CA ALA A 377 2.30 -23.79 27.16
C ALA A 377 3.18 -22.58 27.53
N MET A 378 3.79 -22.59 28.73
CA MET A 378 4.70 -21.54 29.18
C MET A 378 6.00 -21.49 28.36
N ALA A 379 6.58 -22.65 28.04
CA ALA A 379 7.78 -22.72 27.21
C ALA A 379 7.53 -22.22 25.78
N ILE A 380 6.40 -22.61 25.17
CA ILE A 380 6.00 -22.15 23.84
C ILE A 380 5.69 -20.64 23.86
N HIS A 381 5.03 -20.13 24.91
CA HIS A 381 4.78 -18.70 25.08
C HIS A 381 6.09 -17.91 25.14
N ALA A 382 7.04 -18.31 25.99
CA ALA A 382 8.33 -17.64 26.10
C ALA A 382 9.10 -17.60 24.77
N ASN A 383 9.11 -18.73 24.04
CA ASN A 383 9.74 -18.80 22.73
C ASN A 383 9.04 -17.88 21.71
N ALA A 384 7.69 -17.86 21.70
CA ALA A 384 6.93 -16.96 20.84
C ALA A 384 7.25 -15.48 21.11
N ILE A 385 7.40 -15.07 22.38
CA ILE A 385 7.79 -13.69 22.73
C ILE A 385 9.16 -13.34 22.16
N GLU A 386 10.11 -14.27 22.15
CA GLU A 386 11.44 -14.08 21.55
C GLU A 386 11.34 -13.95 20.03
N VAL A 387 10.64 -14.88 19.38
CA VAL A 387 10.44 -14.92 17.92
C VAL A 387 9.75 -13.66 17.38
N PHE A 388 8.79 -13.10 18.13
CA PHE A 388 7.99 -11.95 17.70
C PHE A 388 8.30 -10.65 18.44
N SER A 389 9.49 -10.52 19.01
CA SER A 389 9.91 -9.37 19.83
C SER A 389 9.75 -8.01 19.14
N ASP A 390 9.88 -7.94 17.81
CA ASP A 390 9.73 -6.71 17.02
C ASP A 390 8.29 -6.43 16.55
N ASN A 391 7.32 -7.31 16.80
CA ASN A 391 5.95 -7.19 16.31
C ASN A 391 4.96 -7.03 17.47
N LYS A 392 4.54 -5.78 17.74
CA LYS A 392 3.62 -5.46 18.83
C LYS A 392 2.28 -6.20 18.73
N ASP A 393 1.68 -6.26 17.54
CA ASP A 393 0.38 -6.90 17.35
C ASP A 393 0.46 -8.42 17.58
N ALA A 394 1.60 -9.03 17.21
CA ALA A 394 1.89 -10.43 17.49
C ALA A 394 2.02 -10.70 19.00
N LEU A 395 2.76 -9.85 19.71
CA LEU A 395 2.94 -9.97 21.16
C LEU A 395 1.62 -9.85 21.91
N ASP A 396 0.74 -8.92 21.51
CA ASP A 396 -0.59 -8.77 22.11
C ASP A 396 -1.43 -10.05 21.97
N LEU A 397 -1.42 -10.66 20.78
CA LEU A 397 -2.11 -11.93 20.50
C LEU A 397 -1.55 -13.10 21.33
N ILE A 398 -0.22 -13.23 21.40
CA ILE A 398 0.46 -14.29 22.14
C ILE A 398 0.20 -14.15 23.65
N ASN A 399 0.22 -12.93 24.17
CA ASN A 399 -0.09 -12.67 25.58
C ASN A 399 -1.57 -12.90 25.91
N GLU A 400 -2.49 -12.63 25.00
CA GLU A 400 -3.89 -13.02 25.18
C GLU A 400 -4.04 -14.54 25.29
N ALA A 401 -3.37 -15.29 24.41
CA ALA A 401 -3.36 -16.75 24.50
C ALA A 401 -2.70 -17.27 25.78
N GLY A 402 -1.61 -16.64 26.21
CA GLY A 402 -0.93 -16.97 27.47
C GLY A 402 -1.83 -16.81 28.70
N ARG A 403 -2.60 -15.70 28.77
CA ARG A 403 -3.59 -15.48 29.83
C ARG A 403 -4.72 -16.51 29.80
N LYS A 404 -5.24 -16.84 28.62
CA LYS A 404 -6.27 -17.88 28.45
C LYS A 404 -5.77 -19.26 28.87
N ALA A 405 -4.51 -19.57 28.62
CA ALA A 405 -3.87 -20.80 29.04
C ALA A 405 -3.41 -20.80 30.51
N GLY A 406 -3.57 -19.69 31.24
CA GLY A 406 -3.16 -19.54 32.63
C GLY A 406 -1.64 -19.61 32.84
N VAL A 407 -0.85 -19.23 31.85
CA VAL A 407 0.64 -19.25 31.94
C VAL A 407 1.24 -17.88 32.26
N ILE A 408 0.45 -16.81 32.12
CA ILE A 408 0.81 -15.45 32.52
C ILE A 408 -0.41 -14.74 33.12
N ASP A 409 -0.17 -13.70 33.92
CA ASP A 409 -1.18 -12.94 34.66
C ASP A 409 -2.01 -11.96 33.81
#